data_AF-A0A967WQM3-F1
#
_entry.id   AF-A0A967WQM3-F1
#
_cell.length_a   1.000
_cell.length_b   1.000
_cell.length_c   1.000
_cell.angle_alpha   90.00
_cell.angle_beta   90.00
_cell.angle_gamma   90.00
#
_symmetry.space_group_name_H-M   'P 1'
#
loop_
_entity.id
_entity.type
_entity.pdbx_description
1 polymer ?
#
loop_
_entity_poly.entity_id
_entity_poly.type
_entity_poly.pdbx_seq_one_letter_code
_entity_poly.pdbx_strand_id
1 'polypeptide(L)' 'LHPYPEAPTELPAEDRRRVAVVGAGPTGLTAGHFLARMGYQVTVFEALPVAGGMARVGIPAYR' A
#
# COMPACT_ATOMS: atom_id res chain seq x y z
N LEU A 1 -20.74 -10.67 -0.19
CA LEU A 1 -19.35 -10.17 -0.09
C LEU A 1 -18.69 -10.46 -1.43
N HIS A 2 -18.45 -9.44 -2.26
CA HIS A 2 -17.73 -9.65 -3.52
C HIS A 2 -16.27 -9.97 -3.14
N PRO A 3 -15.75 -11.16 -3.44
CA PRO A 3 -14.35 -11.44 -3.19
C PRO A 3 -13.52 -10.43 -3.97
N TYR A 4 -12.50 -9.85 -3.34
CA TYR A 4 -11.54 -9.06 -4.10
C TYR A 4 -10.98 -9.95 -5.20
N PRO A 5 -10.91 -9.48 -6.47
CA PRO A 5 -10.39 -10.30 -7.55
C PRO A 5 -9.04 -10.88 -7.15
N GLU A 6 -8.89 -12.20 -7.31
CA GLU A 6 -7.62 -12.90 -7.20
C GLU A 6 -6.62 -12.13 -8.07
N ALA A 7 -5.55 -11.70 -7.43
CA ALA A 7 -4.63 -10.80 -8.09
C ALA A 7 -3.71 -11.64 -9.00
N PRO A 8 -3.36 -11.16 -10.22
CA PRO A 8 -2.45 -11.89 -11.08
C PRO A 8 -1.16 -12.20 -10.32
N THR A 9 -0.79 -13.47 -10.27
CA THR A 9 0.29 -13.94 -9.39
C THR A 9 1.64 -13.28 -9.72
N GLU A 10 1.84 -12.88 -10.98
CA GLU A 10 2.95 -12.03 -11.44
C GLU A 10 2.53 -11.29 -12.73
N LEU A 11 2.93 -10.00 -12.86
CA LEU A 11 2.92 -9.30 -14.15
C LEU A 11 4.04 -9.83 -15.06
N PRO A 12 3.84 -9.84 -16.40
CA PRO A 12 4.91 -10.01 -17.36
C PRO A 12 6.11 -9.11 -17.02
N ALA A 13 7.34 -9.59 -17.24
CA ALA A 13 8.55 -8.90 -16.79
C ALA A 13 8.65 -7.44 -17.31
N GLU A 14 8.10 -7.19 -18.50
CA GLU A 14 7.97 -5.88 -19.16
C GLU A 14 6.98 -4.92 -18.47
N ASP A 15 6.01 -5.45 -17.73
CA ASP A 15 4.99 -4.71 -16.99
C ASP A 15 5.32 -4.52 -15.50
N ARG A 16 6.43 -5.09 -15.02
CA ARG A 16 6.94 -4.93 -13.63
C ARG A 16 7.55 -3.56 -13.39
N ARG A 17 6.77 -2.51 -13.61
CA ARG A 17 7.17 -1.13 -13.32
C ARG A 17 7.31 -0.96 -11.81
N ARG A 18 8.34 -0.21 -11.41
CA ARG A 18 8.55 0.18 -10.01
C ARG A 18 7.65 1.36 -9.68
N VAL A 19 6.95 1.28 -8.55
CA VAL A 19 6.06 2.34 -8.09
C VAL A 19 6.54 2.84 -6.73
N ALA A 20 6.66 4.16 -6.61
CA ALA A 20 6.90 4.82 -5.34
C ALA A 20 5.58 5.39 -4.80
N VAL A 21 5.24 5.05 -3.56
CA VAL A 21 4.11 5.63 -2.83
C VAL A 21 4.66 6.51 -1.72
N VAL A 22 4.26 7.78 -1.68
CA VAL A 22 4.69 8.73 -0.64
C VAL A 22 3.58 8.89 0.39
N GLY A 23 3.91 8.57 1.65
CA GLY A 23 2.99 8.50 2.79
C GLY A 23 2.47 7.08 3.04
N ALA A 24 2.70 6.57 4.26
CA ALA A 24 2.17 5.31 4.77
C ALA A 24 0.90 5.51 5.61
N GLY A 25 0.08 6.52 5.26
CA GLY A 25 -1.27 6.66 5.80
C GLY A 25 -2.25 5.63 5.21
N PRO A 26 -3.53 5.65 5.62
CA PRO A 26 -4.54 4.70 5.13
C PRO A 26 -4.63 4.64 3.60
N THR A 27 -4.61 5.79 2.93
CA THR A 27 -4.70 5.89 1.47
C THR A 27 -3.46 5.33 0.77
N GLY A 28 -2.25 5.67 1.26
CA GLY A 28 -1.00 5.20 0.67
C GLY A 28 -0.79 3.70 0.83
N LEU A 29 -1.08 3.16 2.02
CA LEU A 29 -1.03 1.72 2.25
C LEU A 29 -2.06 0.96 1.42
N THR A 30 -3.28 1.52 1.27
CA THR A 30 -4.31 0.92 0.42
C THR A 30 -3.89 0.89 -1.05
N ALA A 31 -3.37 2.01 -1.57
CA ALA A 31 -2.85 2.08 -2.93
C ALA A 31 -1.70 1.08 -3.15
N GLY A 32 -0.73 1.05 -2.23
CA GLY A 32 0.39 0.12 -2.28
C GLY A 32 -0.04 -1.34 -2.22
N HIS A 33 -1.05 -1.67 -1.39
CA HIS A 33 -1.62 -3.00 -1.30
C HIS A 33 -2.22 -3.47 -2.64
N PHE A 34 -3.06 -2.64 -3.28
CA PHE A 34 -3.65 -3.02 -4.56
C PHE A 34 -2.62 -3.08 -5.70
N LEU A 35 -1.67 -2.15 -5.72
CA LEU A 35 -0.59 -2.18 -6.71
C LEU A 35 0.31 -3.41 -6.55
N ALA A 36 0.68 -3.77 -5.32
CA ALA A 36 1.43 -4.99 -5.05
C ALA A 36 0.67 -6.24 -5.48
N ARG A 37 -0.64 -6.30 -5.19
CA ARG A 37 -1.53 -7.38 -5.65
C ARG A 37 -1.58 -7.45 -7.17
N MET A 38 -1.65 -6.32 -7.87
CA MET A 38 -1.60 -6.28 -9.32
C MET A 38 -0.23 -6.67 -9.91
N GLY A 39 0.79 -6.96 -9.08
CA GLY A 39 2.11 -7.44 -9.51
C GLY A 39 3.18 -6.35 -9.68
N TYR A 40 2.90 -5.11 -9.26
CA TYR A 40 3.88 -4.02 -9.32
C TYR A 40 4.91 -4.12 -8.17
N GLN A 41 6.15 -3.71 -8.44
CA GLN A 41 7.17 -3.58 -7.40
C GLN A 41 6.98 -2.23 -6.67
N VAL A 42 6.33 -2.26 -5.52
CA VAL A 42 5.98 -1.05 -4.76
C VAL A 42 7.00 -0.78 -3.66
N THR A 43 7.43 0.48 -3.52
CA THR A 43 8.16 0.99 -2.35
C THR A 43 7.37 2.13 -1.72
N VAL A 44 7.13 2.04 -0.40
CA VAL A 44 6.43 3.08 0.36
C VAL A 44 7.45 3.90 1.13
N PHE A 45 7.37 5.23 1.00
CA PHE A 45 8.20 6.18 1.74
C PHE A 45 7.34 6.89 2.79
N GLU A 46 7.77 6.88 4.04
CA GLU A 46 7.07 7.52 5.16
C GLU A 46 8.05 8.43 5.90
N ALA A 47 7.58 9.63 6.29
CA ALA A 47 8.36 10.60 7.03
C ALA A 47 8.39 10.30 8.54
N LEU A 48 7.33 9.71 9.07
CA LEU A 48 7.20 9.29 10.46
C LEU A 48 8.00 8.01 10.74
N PRO A 49 8.43 7.79 12.00
CA PRO A 49 9.10 6.54 12.40
C PRO A 49 8.16 5.32 12.39
N VAL A 50 6.86 5.52 12.14
CA VAL A 50 5.83 4.49 12.14
C VAL A 50 4.88 4.65 10.96
N ALA A 51 4.44 3.53 10.39
CA ALA A 51 3.38 3.51 9.39
C ALA A 51 1.99 3.69 10.03
N GLY A 52 1.01 4.09 9.22
CA GLY A 52 -0.40 4.24 9.57
C GLY A 52 -0.90 5.69 9.54
N GLY A 53 -0.01 6.67 9.38
CA GLY A 53 -0.37 8.10 9.31
C GLY A 53 -1.29 8.50 10.46
N MET A 54 -2.28 9.35 10.18
CA MET A 54 -3.22 9.84 11.20
C MET A 54 -4.01 8.74 11.92
N ALA A 55 -4.22 7.57 11.29
CA ALA A 55 -4.86 6.45 11.98
C ALA A 55 -3.99 5.89 13.10
N ARG A 56 -2.65 6.00 12.99
CA ARG A 56 -1.71 5.56 14.02
C ARG A 56 -1.34 6.66 15.01
N VAL A 57 -1.14 7.90 14.53
CA VAL A 57 -0.59 8.99 15.37
C VAL A 57 -1.64 10.01 15.83
N GLY A 58 -2.79 10.09 15.17
CA GLY A 58 -3.85 11.05 15.49
C GLY A 58 -4.97 10.51 16.37
N ILE A 59 -5.12 9.18 16.45
CA ILE A 59 -6.14 8.52 17.27
C ILE A 59 -5.50 8.13 18.61
N PRO A 60 -6.02 8.63 19.75
CA PRO A 60 -5.57 8.20 21.07
C PRO A 60 -5.77 6.70 21.28
N ALA A 61 -4.86 6.06 22.02
CA ALA A 61 -4.86 4.61 22.24
C ALA A 61 -6.10 4.07 23.00
N TYR A 62 -6.90 4.95 23.61
CA TYR A 62 -8.11 4.59 24.37
C TYR A 62 -9.40 4.66 23.54
N ARG A 63 -9.30 4.81 22.22
CA ARG A 63 -10.43 4.81 21.28
C ARG A 63 -10.55 3.47 20.57
#